data_AF-A0A7C4FMH6-F1
#
_entry.id   AF-A0A7C4FMH6-F1
#
_cell.length_a   1.000
_cell.length_b   1.000
_cell.length_c   1.000
_cell.angle_alpha   90.00
_cell.angle_beta   90.00
_cell.angle_gamma   90.00
#
_symmetry.space_group_name_H-M   'P 1'
#
loop_
_entity.id
_entity.type
_entity.pdbx_description
1 polymer ?
#
loop_
_entity_poly.entity_id
_entity_poly.type
_entity_poly.pdbx_seq_one_letter_code
_entity_poly.pdbx_strand_id
1 'polypeptide(L)'
;MGLLIPKPLLFLRDNIVKKGSLLALPKAKWAKDLKLPKEGECLLFGGCGYQYLSLGKTFSSMAQRMEGFGVELEGSFRVLKWFSPFLRFFLNGRNPLRSVLKVFSQEGIEVSYLGEEEPCCGAPLYFSGFRKDFLENLSSKRDLLSNRKKIIGMVPSCCYALKELWGLKDLVEPFPVFWLKNKKKKRRLKEPLKVTYHDPCILSRYLGVIEEVREILRDIEYLTLVEAEASGQWANCCGGGGGFEMIFPYVSRELAKRRVEELLSTGAQLIVTACPGCVINLEEGVKALGRKVRVLDLVELLEETEIVA
;
A
#
# COMPACT_ATOMS: atom_id res chain seq x y z
N MET A 1 8.67 35.94 -3.86
CA MET A 1 8.63 34.74 -4.73
C MET A 1 7.88 33.66 -3.95
N GLY A 2 6.59 33.46 -4.22
CA GLY A 2 5.80 32.47 -3.48
C GLY A 2 6.33 31.05 -3.72
N LEU A 3 6.38 30.21 -2.69
CA LEU A 3 6.73 28.79 -2.83
C LEU A 3 5.81 28.14 -3.88
N LEU A 4 6.38 27.75 -5.03
CA LEU A 4 5.70 26.99 -6.08
C LEU A 4 5.52 25.54 -5.61
N ILE A 5 4.56 25.32 -4.72
CA ILE A 5 4.17 23.97 -4.29
C ILE A 5 3.20 23.40 -5.34
N PRO A 6 3.48 22.23 -5.93
CA PRO A 6 2.58 21.59 -6.87
C PRO A 6 1.15 21.44 -6.31
N LYS A 7 0.15 21.86 -7.10
CA LYS A 7 -1.28 21.74 -6.73
C LYS A 7 -1.70 20.34 -6.25
N PRO A 8 -1.21 19.22 -6.84
CA PRO A 8 -1.52 17.88 -6.34
C PRO A 8 -1.10 17.66 -4.88
N LEU A 9 0.05 18.20 -4.48
CA LEU A 9 0.53 18.09 -3.10
C LEU A 9 -0.29 18.94 -2.14
N LEU A 10 -0.71 20.13 -2.57
CA LEU A 10 -1.63 20.98 -1.78
C LEU A 10 -2.99 20.29 -1.60
N PHE A 11 -3.51 19.62 -2.63
CA PHE A 11 -4.74 18.84 -2.54
C PHE A 11 -4.62 17.70 -1.51
N LEU A 12 -3.51 16.97 -1.54
CA LEU A 12 -3.24 15.90 -0.58
C LEU A 12 -3.16 16.43 0.85
N ARG A 13 -2.39 17.52 1.04
CA ARG A 13 -2.24 18.20 2.32
C ARG A 13 -3.60 18.61 2.88
N ASP A 14 -4.38 19.35 2.09
CA ASP A 14 -5.67 19.87 2.50
C ASP A 14 -6.65 18.77 2.91
N ASN A 15 -6.68 17.65 2.19
CA ASN A 15 -7.54 16.52 2.55
C ASN A 15 -7.08 15.85 3.85
N ILE A 16 -5.77 15.67 4.06
CA ILE A 16 -5.25 15.08 5.31
C ILE A 16 -5.56 15.99 6.49
N VAL A 17 -5.29 17.30 6.37
CA VAL A 17 -5.51 18.27 7.46
C VAL A 17 -7.00 18.44 7.76
N LYS A 18 -7.84 18.65 6.74
CA LYS A 18 -9.26 18.97 6.94
C LYS A 18 -10.14 17.76 7.19
N LYS A 19 -9.79 16.60 6.62
CA LYS A 19 -10.66 15.41 6.58
C LYS A 19 -9.99 14.14 7.09
N GLY A 20 -8.72 14.21 7.49
CA GLY A 20 -7.98 13.05 8.00
C GLY A 20 -7.84 11.91 6.99
N SER A 21 -7.92 12.17 5.69
CA SER A 21 -7.89 11.15 4.63
C SER A 21 -7.18 11.68 3.39
N LEU A 22 -6.64 10.80 2.52
CA LEU A 22 -5.88 11.28 1.34
C LEU A 22 -6.78 11.88 0.27
N LEU A 23 -7.95 11.27 0.04
CA LEU A 23 -8.85 11.61 -1.06
C LEU A 23 -10.23 12.13 -0.60
N ALA A 24 -10.37 12.52 0.67
CA ALA A 24 -11.66 12.97 1.24
C ALA A 24 -12.78 11.92 1.19
N LEU A 25 -12.43 10.64 1.10
CA LEU A 25 -13.39 9.53 1.02
C LEU A 25 -13.68 8.94 2.40
N PRO A 26 -14.85 8.31 2.60
CA PRO A 26 -15.20 7.64 3.85
C PRO A 26 -14.14 6.61 4.23
N LYS A 27 -13.59 6.73 5.44
CA LYS A 27 -12.66 5.74 5.99
C LYS A 27 -13.37 4.43 6.28
N ALA A 28 -12.61 3.34 6.32
CA ALA A 28 -13.04 2.05 6.83
C ALA A 28 -14.28 1.44 6.14
N LYS A 29 -14.67 1.92 4.94
CA LYS A 29 -15.81 1.38 4.18
C LYS A 29 -15.68 -0.14 3.97
N TRP A 30 -14.44 -0.61 3.82
CA TRP A 30 -14.12 -2.02 3.60
C TRP A 30 -14.52 -2.95 4.77
N ALA A 31 -14.69 -2.41 5.97
CA ALA A 31 -14.96 -3.16 7.20
C ALA A 31 -16.35 -2.86 7.80
N LYS A 32 -17.24 -2.12 7.12
CA LYS A 32 -18.54 -1.71 7.70
C LYS A 32 -19.47 -2.88 8.05
N ASP A 33 -19.36 -3.97 7.31
CA ASP A 33 -20.04 -5.25 7.49
C ASP A 33 -19.29 -6.19 8.45
N LEU A 34 -18.04 -5.87 8.80
CA LEU A 34 -17.18 -6.67 9.65
C LEU A 34 -17.25 -6.08 11.06
N LYS A 35 -17.96 -6.75 11.98
CA LYS A 35 -18.11 -6.34 13.39
C LYS A 35 -16.81 -6.57 14.18
N LEU A 36 -15.72 -5.97 13.76
CA LEU A 36 -14.41 -6.11 14.40
C LEU A 36 -14.39 -5.36 15.74
N PRO A 37 -13.77 -5.92 16.78
CA PRO A 37 -13.64 -5.23 18.06
C PRO A 37 -12.69 -4.04 17.92
N LYS A 38 -12.94 -2.97 18.69
CA LYS A 38 -12.05 -1.81 18.75
C LYS A 38 -10.86 -2.01 19.68
N GLU A 39 -11.04 -2.88 20.68
CA GLU A 39 -10.04 -3.26 21.66
C GLU A 39 -9.56 -4.69 21.43
N GLY A 40 -8.29 -4.95 21.74
CA GLY A 40 -7.65 -6.24 21.50
C GLY A 40 -6.13 -6.14 21.67
N GLU A 41 -5.45 -7.28 21.74
CA GLU A 41 -4.00 -7.30 21.93
C GLU A 41 -3.25 -6.81 20.69
N CYS A 42 -3.73 -7.20 19.51
CA CYS A 42 -3.18 -6.80 18.23
C CYS A 42 -4.15 -5.87 17.50
N LEU A 43 -3.78 -4.61 17.37
CA LEU A 43 -4.50 -3.67 16.52
C LEU A 43 -4.01 -3.78 15.07
N LEU A 44 -4.91 -4.10 14.14
CA LEU A 44 -4.64 -3.99 12.72
C LEU A 44 -4.71 -2.51 12.32
N PHE A 45 -3.60 -1.93 11.87
CA PHE A 45 -3.56 -0.60 11.29
C PHE A 45 -3.57 -0.71 9.77
N GLY A 46 -4.77 -0.57 9.19
CA GLY A 46 -5.00 -0.75 7.76
C GLY A 46 -4.41 0.40 6.95
N GLY A 47 -4.48 1.62 7.49
CA GLY A 47 -4.05 2.82 6.80
C GLY A 47 -4.89 3.11 5.56
N CYS A 48 -4.63 4.27 4.96
CA CYS A 48 -5.42 4.76 3.84
C CYS A 48 -5.06 4.12 2.49
N GLY A 49 -3.84 3.60 2.32
CA GLY A 49 -3.32 3.18 1.01
C GLY A 49 -4.15 2.09 0.33
N TYR A 50 -4.42 0.98 1.03
CA TYR A 50 -5.19 -0.13 0.47
C TYR A 50 -6.66 0.20 0.22
N GLN A 51 -7.21 1.17 0.95
CA GLN A 51 -8.58 1.66 0.75
C GLN A 51 -8.75 2.41 -0.57
N TYR A 52 -7.65 2.82 -1.20
CA TYR A 52 -7.64 3.61 -2.42
C TYR A 52 -7.11 2.85 -3.64
N LEU A 53 -6.80 1.55 -3.54
CA LEU A 53 -6.33 0.73 -4.67
C LEU A 53 -7.28 0.81 -5.88
N SER A 54 -8.58 0.58 -5.66
CA SER A 54 -9.61 0.60 -6.71
C SER A 54 -9.85 1.99 -7.30
N LEU A 55 -9.64 3.05 -6.51
CA LEU A 55 -9.76 4.44 -6.96
C LEU A 55 -8.50 4.89 -7.71
N GLY A 56 -7.32 4.42 -7.31
CA GLY A 56 -6.05 4.67 -7.98
C GLY A 56 -6.03 4.12 -9.40
N LYS A 57 -6.54 2.90 -9.62
CA LYS A 57 -6.74 2.30 -10.97
C LYS A 57 -7.63 3.16 -11.86
N THR A 58 -8.72 3.68 -11.29
CA THR A 58 -9.68 4.52 -12.01
C THR A 58 -9.09 5.90 -12.32
N PHE A 59 -8.37 6.50 -11.38
CA PHE A 59 -7.73 7.81 -11.59
C PHE A 59 -6.58 7.73 -12.60
N SER A 60 -5.73 6.70 -12.51
CA SER A 60 -4.63 6.48 -13.46
C SER A 60 -5.16 6.31 -14.90
N SER A 61 -6.17 5.46 -15.08
CA SER A 61 -6.78 5.26 -16.40
C SER A 61 -7.49 6.51 -16.95
N MET A 62 -8.02 7.37 -16.08
CA MET A 62 -8.65 8.64 -16.49
C MET A 62 -7.61 9.71 -16.84
N ALA A 63 -6.53 9.83 -16.05
CA ALA A 63 -5.41 10.72 -16.33
C ALA A 63 -4.78 10.39 -17.70
N GLN A 64 -4.57 9.11 -18.00
CA GLN A 64 -4.07 8.62 -19.30
C GLN A 64 -4.97 9.03 -20.47
N ARG A 65 -6.30 8.97 -20.30
CA ARG A 65 -7.24 9.41 -21.34
C ARG A 65 -7.14 10.90 -21.59
N MET A 66 -7.06 11.71 -20.53
CA MET A 66 -7.00 13.17 -20.66
C MET A 66 -5.69 13.67 -21.27
N GLU A 67 -4.56 13.01 -20.99
CA GLU A 67 -3.28 13.30 -21.65
C GLU A 67 -3.34 13.03 -23.16
N GLY A 68 -4.05 11.98 -23.60
CA GLY A 68 -4.28 11.70 -25.03
C GLY A 68 -5.12 12.77 -25.77
N PHE A 69 -5.81 13.64 -25.03
CA PHE A 69 -6.59 14.76 -25.57
C PHE A 69 -5.91 16.13 -25.39
N GLY A 70 -4.66 16.18 -24.90
CA GLY A 70 -3.93 17.44 -24.73
C GLY A 70 -4.51 18.38 -23.67
N VAL A 71 -5.28 17.85 -22.71
CA VAL A 71 -5.92 18.64 -21.66
C VAL A 71 -4.94 18.87 -20.52
N GLU A 72 -4.62 20.14 -20.23
CA GLU A 72 -3.76 20.56 -19.12
C GLU A 72 -4.29 20.05 -17.75
N LEU A 73 -3.36 19.64 -16.88
CA LEU A 73 -3.63 19.08 -15.53
C LEU A 73 -4.59 19.95 -14.68
N GLU A 74 -4.68 21.26 -14.97
CA GLU A 74 -5.59 22.19 -14.28
C GLU A 74 -7.08 21.83 -14.48
N GLY A 75 -7.45 21.30 -15.66
CA GLY A 75 -8.80 20.80 -15.93
C GLY A 75 -9.11 19.50 -15.17
N SER A 76 -8.10 18.65 -15.02
CA SER A 76 -8.19 17.31 -14.42
C SER A 76 -8.57 17.33 -12.93
N PHE A 77 -8.07 18.31 -12.16
CA PHE A 77 -8.38 18.44 -10.73
C PHE A 77 -9.79 18.98 -10.46
N ARG A 78 -10.32 19.83 -11.35
CA ARG A 78 -11.73 20.29 -11.30
C ARG A 78 -12.68 19.13 -11.60
N VAL A 79 -12.30 18.27 -12.55
CA VAL A 79 -12.99 17.02 -12.90
C VAL A 79 -12.94 16.02 -11.74
N LEU A 80 -11.82 15.88 -11.02
CA LEU A 80 -11.72 14.99 -9.85
C LEU A 80 -12.71 15.36 -8.73
N LYS A 81 -12.90 16.66 -8.49
CA LYS A 81 -13.90 17.19 -7.55
C LYS A 81 -15.33 16.87 -7.99
N TRP A 82 -15.61 16.92 -9.30
CA TRP A 82 -16.92 16.66 -9.88
C TRP A 82 -17.26 15.16 -9.97
N PHE A 83 -16.25 14.31 -10.15
CA PHE A 83 -16.38 12.85 -10.25
C PHE A 83 -16.25 12.11 -8.91
N SER A 84 -15.95 12.80 -7.80
CA SER A 84 -15.99 12.23 -6.43
C SER A 84 -17.24 11.36 -6.13
N PRO A 85 -18.45 11.72 -6.58
CA PRO A 85 -19.63 10.84 -6.46
C PRO A 85 -19.58 9.60 -7.37
N PHE A 86 -19.00 9.70 -8.57
CA PHE A 86 -18.89 8.63 -9.56
C PHE A 86 -17.80 7.59 -9.18
N LEU A 87 -16.71 8.05 -8.56
CA LEU A 87 -15.66 7.21 -7.97
C LEU A 87 -16.18 6.31 -6.82
N ARG A 88 -17.37 6.59 -6.25
CA ARG A 88 -18.00 5.72 -5.24
C ARG A 88 -18.46 4.37 -5.79
N PHE A 89 -18.63 4.24 -7.11
CA PHE A 89 -19.29 3.10 -7.76
C PHE A 89 -18.31 1.98 -8.17
N PHE A 90 -17.02 2.26 -8.34
CA PHE A 90 -16.03 1.31 -8.88
C PHE A 90 -15.18 0.57 -7.84
N LEU A 91 -15.70 0.32 -6.64
CA LEU A 91 -14.93 -0.27 -5.53
C LEU A 91 -14.88 -1.82 -5.50
N ASN A 92 -15.24 -2.50 -6.59
CA ASN A 92 -15.21 -3.97 -6.65
C ASN A 92 -13.90 -4.49 -7.26
N GLY A 93 -12.96 -4.83 -6.37
CA GLY A 93 -11.73 -5.55 -6.65
C GLY A 93 -11.28 -6.28 -5.39
N ARG A 94 -10.25 -7.12 -5.50
CA ARG A 94 -9.63 -7.75 -4.33
C ARG A 94 -9.15 -6.68 -3.34
N ASN A 95 -9.26 -7.00 -2.05
CA ASN A 95 -9.00 -6.04 -0.98
C ASN A 95 -8.01 -6.66 0.02
N PRO A 96 -6.74 -6.26 -0.01
CA PRO A 96 -5.71 -6.77 0.91
C PRO A 96 -6.09 -6.67 2.40
N LEU A 97 -6.91 -5.67 2.79
CA LEU A 97 -7.39 -5.55 4.18
C LEU A 97 -8.45 -6.60 4.55
N ARG A 98 -9.20 -7.15 3.60
CA ARG A 98 -10.05 -8.32 3.84
C ARG A 98 -9.27 -9.62 3.76
N SER A 99 -8.32 -9.70 2.83
CA SER A 99 -7.42 -10.84 2.69
C SER A 99 -6.64 -11.10 3.97
N VAL A 100 -6.12 -10.05 4.62
CA VAL A 100 -5.38 -10.20 5.88
C VAL A 100 -6.24 -10.78 7.00
N LEU A 101 -7.52 -10.41 7.11
CA LEU A 101 -8.42 -10.96 8.12
C LEU A 101 -8.69 -12.45 7.90
N LYS A 102 -8.86 -12.88 6.64
CA LYS A 102 -9.03 -14.30 6.31
C LYS A 102 -7.77 -15.10 6.62
N VAL A 103 -6.61 -14.57 6.23
CA VAL A 103 -5.31 -15.19 6.47
C VAL A 103 -5.00 -15.28 7.96
N PHE A 104 -5.32 -14.25 8.75
CA PHE A 104 -5.21 -14.30 10.21
C PHE A 104 -6.18 -15.29 10.85
N SER A 105 -7.44 -15.31 10.42
CA SER A 105 -8.43 -16.28 10.91
C SER A 105 -7.97 -17.72 10.68
N GLN A 106 -7.35 -18.01 9.53
CA GLN A 106 -6.76 -19.31 9.22
C GLN A 106 -5.62 -19.70 10.17
N GLU A 107 -4.87 -18.74 10.72
CA GLU A 107 -3.81 -18.98 11.73
C GLU A 107 -4.32 -18.93 13.18
N GLY A 108 -5.61 -18.60 13.39
CA GLY A 108 -6.16 -18.35 14.72
C GLY A 108 -5.66 -17.05 15.36
N ILE A 109 -5.30 -16.06 14.54
CA ILE A 109 -4.88 -14.73 14.98
C ILE A 109 -6.12 -13.82 14.99
N GLU A 110 -6.42 -13.24 16.15
CA GLU A 110 -7.47 -12.25 16.30
C GLU A 110 -6.89 -10.84 16.29
N VAL A 111 -7.60 -9.90 15.66
CA VAL A 111 -7.19 -8.49 15.59
C VAL A 111 -8.35 -7.56 15.89
N SER A 112 -8.04 -6.44 16.51
CA SER A 112 -8.93 -5.29 16.61
C SER A 112 -8.72 -4.32 15.43
N TYR A 113 -9.71 -3.48 15.16
CA TYR A 113 -9.64 -2.43 14.15
C TYR A 113 -10.41 -1.20 14.60
N LEU A 114 -9.80 -0.02 14.49
CA LEU A 114 -10.40 1.24 14.93
C LEU A 114 -11.55 1.73 14.01
N GLY A 115 -11.71 1.15 12.82
CA GLY A 115 -12.77 1.59 11.91
C GLY A 115 -12.60 3.05 11.49
N GLU A 116 -13.68 3.82 11.57
CA GLU A 116 -13.67 5.25 11.20
C GLU A 116 -12.81 6.11 12.15
N GLU A 117 -12.50 5.60 13.35
CA GLU A 117 -11.63 6.26 14.34
C GLU A 117 -10.13 6.10 14.02
N GLU A 118 -9.76 5.26 13.03
CA GLU A 118 -8.36 5.10 12.64
C GLU A 118 -7.75 6.45 12.18
N PRO A 119 -6.70 6.95 12.86
CA PRO A 119 -6.10 8.22 12.49
C PRO A 119 -5.28 8.11 11.21
N CYS A 120 -5.17 9.21 10.46
CA CYS A 120 -4.20 9.25 9.37
C CYS A 120 -2.79 9.29 9.95
N CYS A 121 -1.91 8.40 9.48
CA CYS A 121 -0.50 8.35 9.91
C CYS A 121 0.30 9.61 9.51
N GLY A 122 -0.22 10.44 8.59
CA GLY A 122 0.40 11.69 8.17
C GLY A 122 1.65 11.54 7.29
N ALA A 123 2.08 10.31 6.98
CA ALA A 123 3.28 10.04 6.17
C ALA A 123 3.40 10.93 4.91
N PRO A 124 2.35 11.12 4.09
CA PRO A 124 2.48 11.95 2.90
C PRO A 124 2.77 13.43 3.19
N LEU A 125 2.31 13.98 4.32
CA LEU A 125 2.68 15.32 4.76
C LEU A 125 4.19 15.42 5.01
N TYR A 126 4.74 14.44 5.73
CA TYR A 126 6.16 14.39 6.06
C TYR A 126 7.04 14.27 4.82
N PHE A 127 6.73 13.31 3.94
CA PHE A 127 7.51 13.06 2.73
C PHE A 127 7.39 14.19 1.69
N SER A 128 6.27 14.92 1.69
CA SER A 128 6.08 16.09 0.80
C SER A 128 6.61 17.40 1.39
N GLY A 129 7.23 17.38 2.58
CA GLY A 129 7.83 18.56 3.21
C GLY A 129 6.88 19.42 4.06
N PHE A 130 5.61 19.05 4.21
CA PHE A 130 4.64 19.75 5.08
C PHE A 130 4.85 19.41 6.56
N ARG A 131 6.04 19.73 7.10
CA ARG A 131 6.46 19.31 8.45
C ARG A 131 5.60 19.88 9.57
N LYS A 132 5.16 21.14 9.45
CA LYS A 132 4.27 21.75 10.44
C LYS A 132 2.93 21.01 10.52
N ASP A 133 2.26 20.79 9.38
CA ASP A 133 0.99 20.06 9.33
C ASP A 133 1.15 18.61 9.82
N PHE A 134 2.29 17.99 9.54
CA PHE A 134 2.59 16.64 10.06
C PHE A 134 2.66 16.62 11.59
N LEU A 135 3.36 17.58 12.21
CA LEU A 135 3.48 17.67 13.66
C LEU A 135 2.12 17.91 14.34
N GLU A 136 1.28 18.78 13.78
CA GLU A 136 -0.08 19.03 14.27
C GLU A 136 -0.99 17.78 14.12
N ASN A 137 -0.84 17.03 13.02
CA ASN A 137 -1.56 15.77 12.82
C ASN A 137 -1.13 14.70 13.84
N LEU A 138 0.16 14.62 14.15
CA LEU A 138 0.71 13.68 15.13
C LEU A 138 0.24 14.03 16.53
N SER A 139 0.41 15.27 16.97
CA SER A 139 0.14 15.69 18.36
C SER A 139 -1.32 15.49 18.76
N SER A 140 -2.25 15.66 17.81
CA SER A 140 -3.69 15.51 18.05
C SER A 140 -4.18 14.05 18.08
N LYS A 141 -3.37 13.08 17.64
CA LYS A 141 -3.84 11.70 17.36
C LYS A 141 -2.98 10.61 17.97
N ARG A 142 -1.79 10.93 18.48
CA ARG A 142 -0.84 9.95 19.01
C ARG A 142 -1.44 9.08 20.11
N ASP A 143 -2.22 9.69 21.00
CA ASP A 143 -2.76 9.03 22.20
C ASP A 143 -3.76 7.92 21.88
N LEU A 144 -4.37 7.94 20.68
CA LEU A 144 -5.26 6.86 20.21
C LEU A 144 -4.51 5.54 19.99
N LEU A 145 -3.20 5.61 19.77
CA LEU A 145 -2.35 4.47 19.43
C LEU A 145 -1.32 4.13 20.52
N SER A 146 -0.96 5.08 21.39
CA SER A 146 0.08 4.89 22.41
C SER A 146 -0.27 3.85 23.47
N ASN A 147 -1.56 3.64 23.74
CA ASN A 147 -2.03 2.69 24.76
C ASN A 147 -2.21 1.26 24.20
N ARG A 148 -1.86 1.03 22.93
CA ARG A 148 -1.98 -0.29 22.28
C ARG A 148 -0.79 -1.16 22.66
N LYS A 149 -1.01 -2.47 22.83
CA LYS A 149 0.08 -3.43 23.07
C LYS A 149 0.89 -3.71 21.81
N LYS A 150 0.21 -3.88 20.67
CA LYS A 150 0.81 -4.17 19.37
C LYS A 150 -0.02 -3.54 18.25
N ILE A 151 0.66 -3.00 17.25
CA ILE A 151 0.08 -2.41 16.05
C ILE A 151 0.69 -3.11 14.83
N ILE A 152 -0.14 -3.81 14.08
CA ILE A 152 0.23 -4.49 12.84
C ILE A 152 -0.02 -3.51 11.69
N GLY A 153 1.06 -2.97 11.12
CA GLY A 153 0.97 -1.98 10.06
C GLY A 153 0.93 -2.63 8.67
N MET A 154 -0.13 -2.37 7.91
CA MET A 154 -0.27 -2.89 6.54
C MET A 154 0.50 -2.06 5.51
N VAL A 155 0.57 -0.74 5.68
CA VAL A 155 1.15 0.16 4.67
C VAL A 155 2.56 0.62 5.11
N PRO A 156 3.63 0.34 4.33
CA PRO A 156 5.00 0.64 4.75
C PRO A 156 5.25 2.10 5.16
N SER A 157 4.71 3.07 4.42
CA SER A 157 4.85 4.49 4.77
C SER A 157 4.18 4.84 6.10
N CYS A 158 3.06 4.19 6.44
CA CYS A 158 2.45 4.37 7.74
C CYS A 158 3.23 3.65 8.84
N CYS A 159 3.77 2.46 8.57
CA CYS A 159 4.66 1.79 9.53
C CYS A 159 5.84 2.67 9.90
N TYR A 160 6.53 3.25 8.90
CA TYR A 160 7.64 4.17 9.15
C TYR A 160 7.19 5.42 9.93
N ALA A 161 6.08 6.05 9.53
CA ALA A 161 5.58 7.22 10.25
C ALA A 161 5.24 6.91 11.71
N LEU A 162 4.51 5.82 11.98
CA LEU A 162 4.13 5.47 13.35
C LEU A 162 5.35 5.04 14.18
N LYS A 163 6.25 4.23 13.61
CA LYS A 163 7.43 3.71 14.31
C LYS A 163 8.45 4.81 14.59
N GLU A 164 8.93 5.49 13.54
CA GLU A 164 10.07 6.40 13.63
C GLU A 164 9.66 7.85 13.92
N LEU A 165 8.53 8.30 13.37
CA LEU A 165 8.15 9.71 13.45
C LEU A 165 7.18 10.01 14.60
N TRP A 166 6.27 9.08 14.92
CA TRP A 166 5.38 9.17 16.09
C TRP A 166 6.03 8.60 17.35
N GLY A 167 7.20 7.98 17.25
CA GLY A 167 7.90 7.38 18.38
C GLY A 167 7.14 6.22 19.01
N LEU A 168 6.48 5.38 18.21
CA LEU A 168 5.79 4.15 18.66
C LEU A 168 6.60 2.90 18.30
N LYS A 169 7.93 2.98 18.47
CA LYS A 169 8.90 2.00 17.93
C LYS A 169 8.63 0.56 18.33
N ASP A 170 8.29 0.34 19.61
CA ASP A 170 8.10 -0.99 20.19
C ASP A 170 6.70 -1.56 19.94
N LEU A 171 5.76 -0.68 19.57
CA LEU A 171 4.36 -1.05 19.32
C LEU A 171 4.14 -1.48 17.87
N VAL A 172 4.84 -0.86 16.91
CA VAL A 172 4.55 -1.02 15.49
C VAL A 172 5.43 -2.08 14.83
N GLU A 173 4.77 -3.05 14.21
CA GLU A 173 5.40 -4.10 13.41
C GLU A 173 4.79 -4.14 12.00
N PRO A 174 5.59 -4.04 10.93
CA PRO A 174 5.10 -4.24 9.57
C PRO A 174 4.51 -5.64 9.40
N PHE A 175 3.42 -5.76 8.62
CA PHE A 175 2.72 -7.03 8.40
C PHE A 175 3.65 -8.21 8.07
N PRO A 176 4.64 -8.13 7.15
CA PRO A 176 5.50 -9.27 6.86
C PRO A 176 6.30 -9.74 8.08
N VAL A 177 6.83 -8.82 8.88
CA VAL A 177 7.58 -9.17 10.10
C VAL A 177 6.66 -9.86 11.12
N PHE A 178 5.46 -9.31 11.32
CA PHE A 178 4.47 -9.90 12.21
C PHE A 178 4.04 -11.29 11.74
N TRP A 179 3.76 -11.44 10.44
CA TRP A 179 3.37 -12.69 9.83
C TRP A 179 4.42 -13.78 9.99
N LEU A 180 5.70 -13.47 9.68
CA LEU A 180 6.80 -14.43 9.81
C LEU A 180 6.92 -14.98 11.24
N LYS A 181 6.77 -14.11 12.25
CA LYS A 181 6.88 -14.48 13.67
C LYS A 181 5.68 -15.29 14.19
N ASN A 182 4.49 -15.09 13.64
CA ASN A 182 3.24 -15.58 14.23
C ASN A 182 2.55 -16.67 13.39
N LYS A 183 2.95 -16.89 12.14
CA LYS A 183 2.42 -17.99 11.32
C LYS A 183 2.76 -19.34 11.97
N LYS A 184 1.78 -20.23 12.04
CA LYS A 184 1.95 -21.58 12.61
C LYS A 184 1.85 -22.67 11.56
N LYS A 185 1.06 -22.42 10.52
CA LYS A 185 0.72 -23.42 9.51
C LYS A 185 1.61 -23.28 8.28
N LYS A 186 1.98 -24.42 7.71
CA LYS A 186 2.64 -24.49 6.40
C LYS A 186 1.63 -24.22 5.31
N ARG A 187 2.09 -23.63 4.22
CA ARG A 187 1.25 -23.17 3.11
C ARG A 187 1.82 -23.66 1.79
N ARG A 188 0.93 -23.97 0.85
CA ARG A 188 1.30 -24.36 -0.52
C ARG A 188 0.46 -23.64 -1.55
N LEU A 189 1.00 -23.43 -2.74
CA LEU A 189 0.20 -23.10 -3.92
C LEU A 189 -0.50 -24.36 -4.45
N LYS A 190 -1.48 -24.20 -5.34
CA LYS A 190 -2.14 -25.34 -6.01
C LYS A 190 -1.25 -26.01 -7.04
N GLU A 191 -0.42 -25.20 -7.71
CA GLU A 191 0.49 -25.62 -8.78
C GLU A 191 1.82 -24.87 -8.63
N PRO A 192 2.94 -25.46 -9.12
CA PRO A 192 4.23 -24.77 -9.19
C PRO A 192 4.16 -23.41 -9.90
N LEU A 193 4.67 -22.37 -9.25
CA LEU A 193 4.65 -21.00 -9.78
C LEU A 193 5.97 -20.27 -9.51
N LYS A 194 6.55 -19.65 -10.54
CA LYS A 194 7.69 -18.75 -10.39
C LYS A 194 7.20 -17.35 -10.01
N VAL A 195 7.66 -16.84 -8.89
CA VAL A 195 7.23 -15.56 -8.32
C VAL A 195 8.46 -14.66 -8.15
N THR A 196 8.33 -13.38 -8.52
CA THR A 196 9.32 -12.36 -8.16
C THR A 196 8.72 -11.40 -7.16
N TYR A 197 9.56 -10.91 -6.25
CA TYR A 197 9.19 -9.89 -5.28
C TYR A 197 9.70 -8.52 -5.72
N HIS A 198 8.86 -7.49 -5.60
CA HIS A 198 9.27 -6.10 -5.66
C HIS A 198 9.35 -5.54 -4.24
N ASP A 199 10.56 -5.20 -3.80
CA ASP A 199 10.80 -4.59 -2.50
C ASP A 199 10.28 -3.15 -2.44
N PRO A 200 9.27 -2.84 -1.61
CA PRO A 200 8.83 -1.47 -1.41
C PRO A 200 9.93 -0.65 -0.75
N CYS A 201 10.26 0.52 -1.31
CA CYS A 201 11.38 1.34 -0.85
C CYS A 201 11.33 1.71 0.64
N ILE A 202 10.15 2.01 1.20
CA ILE A 202 10.01 2.29 2.64
C ILE A 202 10.22 1.04 3.48
N LEU A 203 9.76 -0.12 2.99
CA LEU A 203 9.87 -1.37 3.72
C LEU A 203 11.32 -1.86 3.75
N SER A 204 12.03 -1.83 2.62
CA SER A 204 13.42 -2.28 2.53
C SER A 204 14.41 -1.25 3.07
N ARG A 205 14.41 -0.01 2.56
CA ARG A 205 15.47 0.98 2.86
C ARG A 205 15.32 1.67 4.21
N TYR A 206 14.07 1.87 4.66
CA TYR A 206 13.81 2.65 5.88
C TYR A 206 13.41 1.78 7.07
N LEU A 207 12.78 0.64 6.83
CA LEU A 207 12.37 -0.29 7.89
C LEU A 207 13.26 -1.54 7.97
N GLY A 208 14.19 -1.73 7.01
CA GLY A 208 15.14 -2.84 7.02
C GLY A 208 14.52 -4.21 6.76
N VAL A 209 13.25 -4.27 6.35
CA VAL A 209 12.51 -5.52 6.14
C VAL A 209 12.79 -6.00 4.71
N ILE A 210 13.65 -7.01 4.60
CA ILE A 210 14.17 -7.53 3.32
C ILE A 210 14.08 -9.06 3.34
N GLU A 211 14.83 -9.69 4.24
CA GLU A 211 14.91 -11.15 4.28
C GLU A 211 13.62 -11.78 4.79
N GLU A 212 12.90 -11.10 5.69
CA GLU A 212 11.67 -11.63 6.27
C GLU A 212 10.63 -11.96 5.21
N VAL A 213 10.52 -11.14 4.16
CA VAL A 213 9.59 -11.41 3.06
C VAL A 213 10.06 -12.58 2.21
N ARG A 214 11.37 -12.72 2.01
CA ARG A 214 11.97 -13.82 1.24
C ARG A 214 11.78 -15.15 1.96
N GLU A 215 11.97 -15.16 3.27
CA GLU A 215 11.67 -16.31 4.13
C GLU A 215 10.20 -16.72 4.02
N ILE A 216 9.27 -15.76 4.09
CA ILE A 216 7.84 -16.05 3.91
C ILE A 216 7.57 -16.69 2.55
N LEU A 217 8.12 -16.13 1.47
CA LEU A 217 7.87 -16.63 0.12
C LEU A 217 8.50 -18.00 -0.12
N ARG A 218 9.73 -18.24 0.34
CA ARG A 218 10.42 -19.54 0.19
C ARG A 218 9.79 -20.64 1.05
N ASP A 219 9.08 -20.28 2.12
CA ASP A 219 8.35 -21.23 2.96
C ASP A 219 7.05 -21.75 2.32
N ILE A 220 6.57 -21.13 1.24
CA ILE A 220 5.37 -21.56 0.53
C ILE A 220 5.75 -22.69 -0.44
N GLU A 221 5.21 -23.89 -0.23
CA GLU A 221 5.44 -25.02 -1.15
C GLU A 221 4.89 -24.70 -2.54
N TYR A 222 5.57 -25.23 -3.56
CA TYR A 222 5.31 -24.96 -4.98
C TYR A 222 5.53 -23.50 -5.41
N LEU A 223 6.03 -22.62 -4.54
CA LEU A 223 6.50 -21.29 -4.93
C LEU A 223 8.00 -21.34 -5.19
N THR A 224 8.44 -20.93 -6.38
CA THR A 224 9.86 -20.68 -6.68
C THR A 224 10.12 -19.18 -6.73
N LEU A 225 10.87 -18.66 -5.74
CA LEU A 225 11.25 -17.25 -5.73
C LEU A 225 12.39 -17.02 -6.71
N VAL A 226 12.17 -16.13 -7.68
CA VAL A 226 13.19 -15.61 -8.59
C VAL A 226 13.37 -14.12 -8.33
N GLU A 227 14.61 -13.63 -8.32
CA GLU A 227 14.90 -12.24 -7.99
C GLU A 227 15.50 -11.50 -9.18
N ALA A 228 15.09 -10.25 -9.35
CA ALA A 228 15.75 -9.32 -10.26
C ALA A 228 17.09 -8.88 -9.69
N GLU A 229 18.02 -8.46 -10.54
CA GLU A 229 19.34 -7.99 -10.13
C GLU A 229 19.26 -6.82 -9.13
N ALA A 230 18.39 -5.83 -9.40
CA ALA A 230 18.11 -4.79 -8.42
C ALA A 230 16.99 -5.26 -7.48
N SER A 231 17.37 -5.81 -6.33
CA SER A 231 16.46 -6.26 -5.27
C SER A 231 16.89 -5.75 -3.88
N GLY A 232 16.04 -5.98 -2.87
CA GLY A 232 16.28 -5.59 -1.49
C GLY A 232 16.38 -4.07 -1.32
N GLN A 233 17.44 -3.60 -0.67
CA GLN A 233 17.70 -2.17 -0.51
C GLN A 233 18.06 -1.48 -1.85
N TRP A 234 18.53 -2.24 -2.83
CA TRP A 234 18.95 -1.73 -4.14
C TRP A 234 17.83 -1.75 -5.18
N ALA A 235 16.63 -2.21 -4.82
CA ALA A 235 15.50 -2.29 -5.74
C ALA A 235 15.16 -0.95 -6.41
N ASN A 236 14.92 -0.99 -7.72
CA ASN A 236 14.49 0.19 -8.47
C ASN A 236 13.08 0.61 -8.03
N CYS A 237 12.84 1.92 -7.95
CA CYS A 237 11.53 2.46 -7.56
C CYS A 237 10.47 2.11 -8.62
N CYS A 238 9.29 1.68 -8.18
CA CYS A 238 8.16 1.45 -9.08
C CYS A 238 7.51 2.75 -9.60
N GLY A 239 7.74 3.89 -8.92
CA GLY A 239 7.19 5.20 -9.28
C GLY A 239 5.89 5.61 -8.56
N GLY A 240 5.29 4.77 -7.72
CA GLY A 240 3.95 4.97 -7.13
C GLY A 240 3.91 5.45 -5.67
N GLY A 241 4.73 6.44 -5.28
CA GLY A 241 4.78 6.87 -3.88
C GLY A 241 5.23 8.33 -3.67
N GLY A 242 4.93 8.86 -2.49
CA GLY A 242 5.34 10.22 -2.08
C GLY A 242 4.60 11.34 -2.82
N GLY A 243 3.54 11.03 -3.56
CA GLY A 243 2.86 11.99 -4.44
C GLY A 243 3.62 12.27 -5.74
N PHE A 244 4.73 11.56 -5.99
CA PHE A 244 5.52 11.67 -7.22
C PHE A 244 4.66 11.36 -8.45
N GLU A 245 3.84 10.31 -8.37
CA GLU A 245 2.92 9.88 -9.43
C GLU A 245 1.84 10.92 -9.76
N MET A 246 1.50 11.79 -8.80
CA MET A 246 0.51 12.85 -9.01
C MET A 246 1.13 14.12 -9.62
N ILE A 247 2.44 14.32 -9.43
CA ILE A 247 3.18 15.49 -9.95
C ILE A 247 3.76 15.17 -11.33
N PHE A 248 4.31 13.96 -11.49
CA PHE A 248 5.01 13.50 -12.70
C PHE A 248 4.42 12.16 -13.19
N PRO A 249 3.16 12.13 -13.64
CA PRO A 249 2.47 10.88 -14.02
C PRO A 249 3.19 10.13 -15.15
N TYR A 250 3.67 10.85 -16.18
CA TYR A 250 4.43 10.26 -17.28
C TYR A 250 5.70 9.56 -16.80
N VAL A 251 6.51 10.24 -15.96
CA VAL A 251 7.76 9.67 -15.44
C VAL A 251 7.47 8.47 -14.54
N SER A 252 6.45 8.57 -13.68
CA SER A 252 6.00 7.46 -12.85
C SER A 252 5.64 6.22 -13.66
N ARG A 253 4.94 6.40 -14.79
CA ARG A 253 4.59 5.31 -15.72
C ARG A 253 5.81 4.69 -16.39
N GLU A 254 6.77 5.50 -16.85
CA GLU A 254 7.99 4.97 -17.46
C GLU A 254 8.87 4.21 -16.45
N LEU A 255 8.91 4.66 -15.19
CA LEU A 255 9.55 3.90 -14.11
C LEU A 255 8.85 2.57 -13.84
N ALA A 256 7.51 2.56 -13.82
CA ALA A 256 6.73 1.34 -13.65
C ALA A 256 6.99 0.33 -14.77
N LYS A 257 6.99 0.77 -16.04
CA LYS A 257 7.29 -0.08 -17.20
C LYS A 257 8.67 -0.72 -17.08
N ARG A 258 9.70 0.09 -16.85
CA ARG A 258 11.08 -0.40 -16.68
C ARG A 258 11.19 -1.40 -15.55
N ARG A 259 10.54 -1.12 -14.40
CA ARG A 259 10.58 -2.04 -13.27
C ARG A 259 9.84 -3.35 -13.56
N VAL A 260 8.72 -3.30 -14.27
CA VAL A 260 8.01 -4.52 -14.68
C VAL A 260 8.85 -5.34 -15.65
N GLU A 261 9.51 -4.73 -16.63
CA GLU A 261 10.41 -5.45 -17.56
C GLU A 261 11.54 -6.15 -16.81
N GLU A 262 12.18 -5.47 -15.85
CA GLU A 262 13.23 -6.00 -14.99
C GLU A 262 12.74 -7.19 -14.14
N LEU A 263 11.54 -7.09 -13.58
CA LEU A 263 10.94 -8.17 -12.80
C LEU A 263 10.58 -9.37 -13.68
N LEU A 264 10.07 -9.13 -14.90
CA LEU A 264 9.67 -10.20 -15.83
C LEU A 264 10.86 -10.87 -16.54
N SER A 265 12.01 -10.19 -16.68
CA SER A 265 13.21 -10.79 -17.27
C SER A 265 13.77 -11.95 -16.44
N THR A 266 13.36 -12.08 -15.17
CA THR A 266 13.68 -13.22 -14.29
C THR A 266 12.94 -14.52 -14.69
N GLY A 267 11.97 -14.43 -15.60
CA GLY A 267 11.07 -15.55 -15.94
C GLY A 267 9.93 -15.74 -14.94
N ALA A 268 9.66 -14.76 -14.07
CA ALA A 268 8.54 -14.78 -13.15
C ALA A 268 7.18 -14.78 -13.87
N GLN A 269 6.25 -15.57 -13.33
CA GLN A 269 4.86 -15.68 -13.80
C GLN A 269 3.89 -14.83 -12.95
N LEU A 270 4.35 -14.35 -11.80
CA LEU A 270 3.62 -13.51 -10.87
C LEU A 270 4.57 -12.49 -10.21
N ILE A 271 4.12 -11.25 -10.08
CA ILE A 271 4.82 -10.21 -9.31
C ILE A 271 4.11 -10.04 -7.97
N VAL A 272 4.86 -10.03 -6.88
CA VAL A 272 4.35 -9.80 -5.51
C VAL A 272 5.03 -8.57 -4.90
N THR A 273 4.29 -7.81 -4.10
CA THR A 273 4.81 -6.66 -3.33
C THR A 273 4.03 -6.53 -2.01
N ALA A 274 4.50 -5.72 -1.07
CA ALA A 274 3.80 -5.47 0.22
C ALA A 274 3.52 -3.97 0.42
N CYS A 275 3.06 -3.29 -0.63
CA CYS A 275 2.79 -1.86 -0.60
C CYS A 275 1.70 -1.49 -1.62
N PRO A 276 0.66 -0.74 -1.22
CA PRO A 276 -0.47 -0.42 -2.10
C PRO A 276 -0.05 0.46 -3.28
N GLY A 277 0.85 1.42 -3.06
CA GLY A 277 1.37 2.27 -4.14
C GLY A 277 2.15 1.47 -5.18
N CYS A 278 2.91 0.48 -4.73
CA CYS A 278 3.63 -0.44 -5.62
C CYS A 278 2.67 -1.32 -6.43
N VAL A 279 1.61 -1.87 -5.80
CA VAL A 279 0.59 -2.65 -6.52
C VAL A 279 0.00 -1.83 -7.66
N ILE A 280 -0.51 -0.63 -7.37
CA ILE A 280 -1.13 0.25 -8.38
C ILE A 280 -0.15 0.52 -9.52
N ASN A 281 1.07 0.96 -9.20
CA ASN A 281 2.01 1.39 -10.23
C ASN A 281 2.50 0.22 -11.09
N LEU A 282 2.81 -0.92 -10.49
CA LEU A 282 3.26 -2.09 -11.23
C LEU A 282 2.14 -2.68 -12.10
N GLU A 283 0.88 -2.68 -11.65
CA GLU A 283 -0.26 -3.07 -12.50
C GLU A 283 -0.40 -2.15 -13.72
N GLU A 284 -0.25 -0.84 -13.54
CA GLU A 284 -0.26 0.11 -14.65
C GLU A 284 0.95 -0.09 -15.58
N GLY A 285 2.13 -0.43 -15.04
CA GLY A 285 3.30 -0.82 -15.83
C GLY A 285 3.05 -2.05 -16.69
N VAL A 286 2.49 -3.12 -16.11
CA VAL A 286 2.09 -4.35 -16.81
C VAL A 286 1.12 -4.03 -17.94
N LYS A 287 0.09 -3.24 -17.64
CA LYS A 287 -0.92 -2.83 -18.63
C LYS A 287 -0.31 -1.99 -19.75
N ALA A 288 0.56 -1.04 -19.42
CA ALA A 288 1.23 -0.18 -20.39
C ALA A 288 2.15 -0.96 -21.33
N LEU A 289 2.69 -2.10 -20.90
CA LEU A 289 3.50 -3.02 -21.71
C LEU A 289 2.66 -4.06 -22.47
N GLY A 290 1.33 -4.05 -22.35
CA GLY A 290 0.47 -5.06 -22.94
C GLY A 290 0.70 -6.48 -22.40
N ARG A 291 1.26 -6.61 -21.19
CA ARG A 291 1.49 -7.91 -20.54
C ARG A 291 0.25 -8.37 -19.78
N LYS A 292 0.13 -9.67 -19.53
CA LYS A 292 -0.99 -10.30 -18.80
C LYS A 292 -0.58 -10.90 -17.45
N VAL A 293 0.56 -10.48 -16.91
CA VAL A 293 1.07 -10.96 -15.62
C VAL A 293 0.30 -10.31 -14.48
N ARG A 294 -0.02 -11.09 -13.45
CA ARG A 294 -0.69 -10.57 -12.25
C ARG A 294 0.32 -9.87 -11.34
N VAL A 295 -0.15 -8.82 -10.66
CA VAL A 295 0.55 -8.19 -9.54
C VAL A 295 -0.33 -8.37 -8.31
N LEU A 296 0.22 -8.94 -7.24
CA LEU A 296 -0.51 -9.16 -6.00
C LEU A 296 0.18 -8.48 -4.82
N ASP A 297 -0.64 -8.07 -3.85
CA ASP A 297 -0.12 -7.87 -2.51
C ASP A 297 0.29 -9.21 -1.88
N LEU A 298 1.31 -9.20 -1.03
CA LEU A 298 1.78 -10.38 -0.30
C LEU A 298 0.63 -11.09 0.42
N VAL A 299 -0.30 -10.33 1.01
CA VAL A 299 -1.41 -10.94 1.74
C VAL A 299 -2.47 -11.56 0.83
N GLU A 300 -2.62 -11.07 -0.40
CA GLU A 300 -3.48 -11.68 -1.40
C GLU A 300 -2.87 -12.99 -1.93
N LEU A 301 -1.53 -13.04 -2.09
CA LEU A 301 -0.84 -14.29 -2.37
C LEU A 301 -1.08 -15.30 -1.24
N LEU A 302 -0.93 -14.89 0.02
CA LEU A 302 -1.17 -15.77 1.17
C LEU A 302 -2.62 -16.28 1.22
N GLU A 303 -3.61 -15.45 0.87
CA GLU A 303 -5.01 -15.89 0.76
C GLU A 303 -5.22 -16.96 -0.33
N GLU A 304 -4.43 -16.94 -1.41
CA GLU A 304 -4.51 -17.95 -2.49
C GLU A 304 -3.83 -19.29 -2.16
N THR A 305 -3.07 -19.36 -1.05
CA THR A 305 -2.45 -20.61 -0.60
C THR A 305 -3.42 -21.54 0.13
N GLU A 306 -3.14 -22.83 0.08
CA GLU A 306 -3.77 -23.86 0.90
C GLU A 306 -2.93 -24.12 2.14
N ILE A 307 -3.57 -24.39 3.28
CA ILE A 307 -2.89 -24.90 4.48
C ILE A 307 -2.51 -26.36 4.22
N VAL A 308 -1.24 -26.68 4.46
CA VAL A 308 -0.75 -28.06 4.47
C VAL A 308 -1.09 -28.66 5.83
N ALA A 309 -1.74 -29.83 5.81
CA ALA A 309 -2.12 -30.59 7.01
C ALA A 309 -0.91 -31.22 7.70
#